data_AF-A0A0S7XH72-F1
#
_entry.id   AF-A0A0S7XH72-F1
#
_cell.length_a   1.000
_cell.length_b   1.000
_cell.length_c   1.000
_cell.angle_alpha   90.00
_cell.angle_beta   90.00
_cell.angle_gamma   90.00
#
_symmetry.space_group_name_H-M   'P 1'
#
loop_
_entity.id
_entity.type
_entity.pdbx_description
1 polymer ?
#
loop_
_entity_poly.entity_id
_entity_poly.type
_entity_poly.pdbx_seq_one_letter_code
_entity_poly.pdbx_strand_id
1 'polypeptide(L)'
;MLVYSDAVPDDNVERVWAVKHDIPVRSRSELLGWLMRGRRGIAVAGTHGKTTVCAMIGVILQDAGRDPTVLVGGEVDALGGN
;
A
#
# COMPACT_ATOMS: atom_id res chain seq x y z
N MET A 1 10.62 -4.17 -12.36
CA MET A 1 9.15 -4.00 -12.40
C MET A 1 8.86 -2.52 -12.25
N LEU A 2 7.96 -1.99 -13.07
CA LEU A 2 7.46 -0.61 -12.99
C LEU A 2 6.13 -0.61 -12.22
N VAL A 3 5.96 0.35 -11.32
CA VAL A 3 4.74 0.53 -10.53
C VAL A 3 4.23 1.93 -10.75
N TYR A 4 2.93 2.06 -11.00
CA TYR A 4 2.30 3.35 -11.30
C TYR A 4 1.08 3.60 -10.41
N SER A 5 0.79 4.88 -10.18
CA SER A 5 -0.44 5.31 -9.51
C SER A 5 -1.58 5.47 -10.52
N ASP A 6 -2.82 5.51 -10.04
CA ASP A 6 -4.01 5.68 -10.90
C ASP A 6 -4.00 7.01 -11.69
N ALA A 7 -3.15 7.96 -11.32
CA ALA A 7 -2.98 9.24 -12.02
C ALA A 7 -2.09 9.14 -13.27
N VAL A 8 -1.38 8.03 -13.48
CA VAL A 8 -0.45 7.86 -14.62
C VAL A 8 -1.17 7.19 -15.78
N PRO A 9 -1.40 7.87 -16.91
CA PRO A 9 -2.14 7.33 -18.04
C PRO A 9 -1.36 6.26 -18.81
N ASP A 10 -2.06 5.46 -19.63
CA ASP A 10 -1.49 4.31 -20.36
C ASP A 10 -0.48 4.71 -21.44
N ASP A 11 -0.55 5.92 -21.95
CA ASP A 11 0.34 6.49 -22.97
C ASP A 11 1.61 7.15 -22.38
N ASN A 12 1.76 7.12 -21.05
CA ASN A 12 2.97 7.58 -20.39
C ASN A 12 4.20 6.86 -20.97
N VAL A 13 5.21 7.65 -21.36
CA VAL A 13 6.41 7.16 -22.06
C VAL A 13 7.16 6.06 -21.29
N GLU A 14 7.19 6.12 -19.96
CA GLU A 14 7.85 5.13 -19.11
C GLU A 14 7.05 3.81 -19.09
N ARG A 15 5.72 3.89 -19.04
CA ARG A 15 4.83 2.72 -19.09
C ARG A 15 4.91 2.01 -20.44
N VAL A 16 4.83 2.78 -21.53
CA VAL A 16 4.96 2.23 -22.89
C VAL A 16 6.32 1.59 -23.10
N TRP A 17 7.39 2.24 -22.62
CA TRP A 17 8.73 1.69 -22.72
C TRP A 17 8.87 0.38 -21.92
N ALA A 18 8.35 0.32 -20.69
CA ALA A 18 8.40 -0.88 -19.87
C ALA A 18 7.68 -2.08 -20.52
N VAL A 19 6.49 -1.86 -21.09
CA VAL A 19 5.75 -2.90 -21.81
C VAL A 19 6.52 -3.40 -23.04
N LYS A 20 7.16 -2.50 -23.80
CA LYS A 20 7.96 -2.86 -24.99
C LYS A 20 9.21 -3.68 -24.67
N HIS A 21 9.70 -3.64 -23.44
CA HIS A 21 10.91 -4.33 -23.00
C HIS A 21 10.62 -5.47 -22.01
N ASP A 22 9.39 -5.99 -22.00
CA ASP A 22 8.95 -7.09 -21.13
C ASP A 22 9.19 -6.84 -19.63
N ILE A 23 9.24 -5.58 -19.22
CA ILE A 23 9.35 -5.22 -17.81
C ILE A 23 7.96 -5.36 -17.19
N PRO A 24 7.79 -6.14 -16.09
CA PRO A 24 6.49 -6.25 -15.44
C PRO A 24 5.97 -4.87 -15.03
N VAL A 25 4.73 -4.57 -15.39
CA VAL A 25 4.03 -3.33 -15.04
C VAL A 25 2.84 -3.68 -14.15
N ARG A 26 2.70 -3.02 -13.00
CA ARG A 26 1.59 -3.22 -12.06
C ARG A 26 1.07 -1.89 -11.54
N SER A 27 -0.23 -1.79 -11.30
CA SER A 27 -0.77 -0.66 -10.55
C SER A 27 -0.34 -0.76 -9.07
N ARG A 28 -0.33 0.37 -8.36
CA ARG A 28 -0.09 0.41 -6.91
C ARG A 28 -1.02 -0.52 -6.14
N SER A 29 -2.29 -0.60 -6.53
CA SER A 29 -3.29 -1.46 -5.90
C SER A 29 -2.99 -2.95 -6.11
N GLU A 30 -2.52 -3.34 -7.31
CA GLU A 30 -2.08 -4.70 -7.59
C GLU A 30 -0.82 -5.09 -6.80
N LEU A 31 0.13 -4.16 -6.68
CA LEU A 31 1.31 -4.36 -5.85
C LEU A 31 0.93 -4.58 -4.38
N LEU A 32 0.03 -3.77 -3.84
CA LEU A 32 -0.47 -3.92 -2.47
C LEU A 32 -1.13 -5.28 -2.28
N GLY A 33 -2.01 -5.68 -3.21
CA GLY A 33 -2.64 -6.99 -3.19
C GLY A 33 -1.61 -8.13 -3.24
N TRP A 34 -0.54 -7.99 -4.02
CA TRP A 34 0.55 -8.95 -4.07
C TRP A 34 1.33 -9.04 -2.75
N LEU A 35 1.65 -7.91 -2.11
CA LEU A 35 2.34 -7.86 -0.81
C LEU A 35 1.55 -8.53 0.33
N MET A 36 0.22 -8.46 0.26
CA MET A 36 -0.66 -9.08 1.25
C MET A 36 -0.84 -10.59 1.07
N ARG A 37 -0.49 -11.16 -0.09
CA ARG A 37 -0.66 -12.61 -0.35
C ARG A 37 0.17 -13.44 0.63
N GLY A 38 -0.46 -14.47 1.18
CA GLY A 38 0.20 -15.38 2.13
C GLY A 38 0.44 -14.78 3.51
N ARG A 39 -0.06 -13.56 3.79
CA ARG A 39 0.01 -12.92 5.12
C ARG A 39 -1.35 -12.88 5.79
N ARG A 40 -1.35 -12.78 7.12
CA ARG A 40 -2.54 -12.45 7.90
C ARG A 40 -2.76 -10.93 7.84
N GLY A 41 -3.45 -10.48 6.80
CA GLY A 41 -3.70 -9.06 6.54
C GLY A 41 -5.00 -8.54 7.17
N ILE A 42 -5.00 -7.26 7.53
CA ILE A 42 -6.19 -6.50 7.90
C ILE A 42 -6.36 -5.38 6.86
N ALA A 43 -7.48 -5.34 6.16
CA ALA A 43 -7.80 -4.30 5.19
C ALA A 43 -8.91 -3.40 5.74
N VAL A 44 -8.63 -2.09 5.87
CA VAL A 44 -9.59 -1.09 6.36
C VAL A 44 -10.18 -0.32 5.18
N ALA A 45 -11.46 -0.56 4.89
CA ALA A 45 -12.20 0.08 3.80
C ALA A 45 -13.33 0.97 4.33
N GLY A 46 -13.87 1.86 3.48
CA GLY A 46 -15.01 2.74 3.81
C GLY A 46 -14.80 4.17 3.33
N THR A 47 -15.85 4.99 3.38
CA THR A 47 -15.75 6.37 2.87
C THR A 47 -14.96 7.27 3.82
N HIS A 48 -15.14 7.10 5.13
CA HIS A 48 -14.53 7.93 6.18
C HIS A 48 -13.77 7.07 7.20
N GLY A 49 -12.86 7.68 7.97
CA GLY A 49 -12.20 7.03 9.12
C GLY A 49 -11.15 5.97 8.82
N LYS A 50 -10.94 5.58 7.55
CA LYS A 50 -9.96 4.54 7.15
C LYS A 50 -8.56 4.75 7.73
N THR A 51 -7.99 5.93 7.51
CA THR A 51 -6.62 6.27 7.93
C THR A 51 -6.48 6.18 9.44
N THR A 52 -7.42 6.80 10.17
CA THR A 52 -7.46 6.80 11.64
C THR A 52 -7.62 5.38 12.19
N VAL A 53 -8.57 4.60 11.68
CA VAL A 53 -8.82 3.24 12.14
C VAL A 53 -7.63 2.32 11.83
N CYS A 54 -7.02 2.46 10.64
CA CYS A 54 -5.82 1.69 10.28
C CYS A 54 -4.65 2.01 11.21
N ALA A 55 -4.42 3.28 11.52
CA ALA A 55 -3.41 3.71 12.49
C ALA A 55 -3.69 3.13 13.89
N MET A 56 -4.92 3.24 14.39
CA MET A 56 -5.32 2.68 15.69
C MET A 56 -5.06 1.16 15.77
N ILE A 57 -5.40 0.42 14.72
CA ILE A 57 -5.14 -1.03 14.66
C ILE A 57 -3.64 -1.31 14.72
N GLY A 58 -2.82 -0.54 14.00
CA GLY A 58 -1.37 -0.65 14.04
C GLY A 58 -0.82 -0.46 15.45
N VAL A 59 -1.22 0.62 16.13
CA VAL A 59 -0.78 0.94 17.50
C VAL A 59 -1.23 -0.14 18.48
N ILE A 60 -2.48 -0.60 18.41
CA ILE A 60 -2.98 -1.68 19.26
C ILE A 60 -2.16 -2.97 19.10
N LEU A 61 -1.80 -3.32 17.86
CA LEU A 61 -0.99 -4.51 17.60
C LEU A 61 0.44 -4.36 18.14
N GLN A 62 1.03 -3.18 17.97
CA GLN A 62 2.35 -2.86 18.51
C GLN A 62 2.35 -2.92 20.05
N ASP A 63 1.38 -2.27 20.70
CA ASP A 63 1.21 -2.27 22.16
C ASP A 63 0.93 -3.67 22.71
N ALA A 64 0.30 -4.54 21.91
CA ALA A 64 0.11 -5.95 22.23
C ALA A 64 1.38 -6.81 22.03
N GLY A 65 2.54 -6.19 21.80
CA GLY A 65 3.82 -6.87 21.58
C GLY A 65 3.90 -7.63 20.27
N ARG A 66 3.10 -7.25 19.26
CA ARG A 66 3.23 -7.75 17.89
C ARG A 66 4.13 -6.83 17.08
N ASP A 67 4.60 -7.35 15.95
CA ASP A 67 5.40 -6.61 14.97
C ASP A 67 4.58 -6.44 13.68
N PRO A 68 3.58 -5.52 13.66
CA PRO A 68 2.74 -5.33 12.49
C PRO A 68 3.46 -4.52 11.41
N THR A 69 3.35 -4.96 10.15
CA THR A 69 3.61 -4.08 9.01
C THR A 69 2.35 -3.27 8.71
N VAL A 70 2.46 -1.94 8.75
CA VAL A 70 1.33 -1.00 8.60
C VAL A 70 1.54 -0.13 7.36
N LEU A 71 0.49 0.08 6.57
CA LEU A 71 0.47 1.00 5.43
C LEU A 71 -0.69 1.98 5.60
N VAL A 72 -0.39 3.25 5.88
CA VAL A 72 -1.39 4.30 6.18
C VAL A 72 -1.18 5.49 5.24
N GLY A 73 -2.28 6.13 4.83
CA GLY A 73 -2.27 7.28 3.91
C GLY A 73 -1.84 8.61 4.54
N GLY A 74 -1.08 8.59 5.64
CA GLY A 74 -0.65 9.77 6.41
C GLY A 74 0.30 9.38 7.54
N GLU A 75 0.97 10.37 8.14
CA GLU A 75 1.90 10.15 9.25
C GLU A 75 1.17 9.67 10.51
N VAL A 76 1.81 8.73 11.21
CA VAL A 76 1.34 8.21 12.50
C VAL A 76 2.50 8.29 13.49
N ASP A 77 2.55 9.36 14.26
CA ASP A 77 3.63 9.63 15.23
C ASP A 77 3.84 8.46 16.21
N ALA A 78 2.75 7.82 16.63
CA ALA A 78 2.78 6.68 17.55
C ALA A 78 3.44 5.43 16.97
N LEU A 79 3.53 5.31 15.64
CA LEU A 79 4.21 4.22 14.94
C LEU A 79 5.64 4.60 14.50
N GLY A 80 6.10 5.81 14.84
CA GLY A 80 7.41 6.32 14.44
C GLY A 80 7.44 7.04 13.08
N GLY A 81 6.28 7.46 12.55
CA GLY A 81 6.17 8.13 11.24
C GLY A 81 5.74 7.19 10.10
N ASN A 82 5.75 7.68 8.86
CA ASN A 82 5.40 6.91 7.66
C ASN A 82 6.64 6.58 6.82
#